data_AF-M3I2V3-F1
#
_entry.id   AF-M3I2V3-F1
#
_cell.length_a   1.000
_cell.length_b   1.000
_cell.length_c   1.000
_cell.angle_alpha   90.00
_cell.angle_beta   90.00
_cell.angle_gamma   90.00
#
_symmetry.space_group_name_H-M   'P 1'
#
loop_
_entity.id
_entity.type
_entity.pdbx_description
1 polymer ?
#
loop_
_entity_poly.entity_id
_entity_poly.type
_entity_poly.pdbx_seq_one_letter_code
_entity_poly.pdbx_strand_id
1 'polypeptide(L)'
;MLKKETKFLEELNSPEKKIGLRATAYFTSKDKSVLSKDLKSQLTISLGENFLKDLEQNLKDKMLSPNNLLVKMEFSPLPEKMHREIFPFFKPGSYLKIRDILEGILFCQILREEWGLNQELKILNIQESLSTKEKELLENFREQQIKGLIQTLSDKDPGWAYSALVILARLHTIEESIQTGSPVFLSSFPDNSPIVYKEDSQDAQALQHFSEETWAIVSLARKKYPP
;
A
#
# COMPACT_ATOMS: atom_id res chain seq x y z
N MET A 1 4.58 -9.22 -16.52
CA MET A 1 5.81 -9.30 -15.70
C MET A 1 6.93 -8.44 -16.27
N LEU A 2 7.40 -8.73 -17.49
CA LEU A 2 8.48 -8.01 -18.19
C LEU A 2 8.41 -6.47 -18.07
N LYS A 3 7.29 -5.83 -18.42
CA LYS A 3 7.16 -4.35 -18.34
C LYS A 3 7.39 -3.77 -16.94
N LYS A 4 7.01 -4.50 -15.87
CA LYS A 4 7.23 -4.07 -14.48
C LYS A 4 8.69 -4.23 -14.06
N GLU A 5 9.34 -5.29 -14.52
CA GLU A 5 10.77 -5.57 -14.26
C GLU A 5 11.70 -4.61 -15.02
N THR A 6 11.38 -4.29 -16.28
CA THR A 6 12.12 -3.28 -17.06
C THR A 6 12.04 -1.90 -16.41
N LYS A 7 10.83 -1.49 -15.99
CA LYS A 7 10.63 -0.21 -15.29
C LYS A 7 11.40 -0.13 -13.97
N PHE A 8 11.48 -1.23 -13.22
CA PHE A 8 12.27 -1.27 -12.00
C PHE A 8 13.77 -1.14 -12.23
N LEU A 9 14.29 -1.72 -13.31
CA LEU A 9 15.70 -1.54 -13.67
C LEU A 9 15.99 -0.11 -14.12
N GLU A 10 15.07 0.53 -14.85
CA GLU A 10 15.15 1.97 -15.15
C GLU A 10 15.18 2.79 -13.86
N GLU A 11 14.33 2.45 -12.89
CA GLU A 11 14.27 3.08 -11.56
C GLU A 11 15.58 2.90 -10.76
N LEU A 12 16.14 1.68 -10.73
CA LEU A 12 17.41 1.36 -10.05
C LEU A 12 18.62 2.03 -10.71
N ASN A 13 18.65 2.09 -12.04
CA ASN A 13 19.73 2.70 -12.81
C ASN A 13 19.55 4.22 -12.97
N SER A 14 18.44 4.78 -12.50
CA SER A 14 18.26 6.23 -12.47
C SER A 14 19.32 6.85 -11.54
N PRO A 15 19.88 8.03 -11.88
CA PRO A 15 20.87 8.71 -11.04
C PRO A 15 20.32 9.05 -9.65
N GLU A 16 19.00 9.13 -9.51
CA GLU A 16 18.30 9.39 -8.26
C GLU A 16 17.97 8.11 -7.45
N LYS A 17 18.17 6.92 -8.03
CA LYS A 17 17.90 5.60 -7.43
C LYS A 17 16.49 5.48 -6.80
N LYS A 18 15.47 6.01 -7.48
CA LYS A 18 14.10 6.06 -6.97
C LYS A 18 13.32 4.80 -7.36
N ILE A 19 13.12 3.89 -6.41
CA ILE A 19 12.23 2.73 -6.58
C ILE A 19 10.78 3.16 -6.33
N GLY A 20 9.89 2.91 -7.29
CA GLY A 20 8.46 3.24 -7.21
C GLY A 20 7.70 2.32 -6.25
N LEU A 21 7.83 2.56 -4.94
CA LEU A 21 7.04 1.89 -3.91
C LEU A 21 5.66 2.56 -3.82
N ARG A 22 4.63 1.96 -4.40
CA ARG A 22 3.35 2.66 -4.64
C ARG A 22 2.52 2.94 -3.39
N ALA A 23 2.48 1.99 -2.46
CA ALA A 23 1.69 2.14 -1.24
C ALA A 23 2.31 3.12 -0.23
N THR A 24 3.53 3.60 -0.49
CA THR A 24 4.25 4.51 0.41
C THR A 24 3.74 5.94 0.28
N ALA A 25 3.22 6.30 -0.90
CA ALA A 25 2.65 7.61 -1.15
C ALA A 25 1.48 7.93 -0.21
N TYR A 26 0.77 6.90 0.28
CA TYR A 26 -0.30 7.05 1.28
C TYR A 26 0.19 7.60 2.62
N PHE A 27 1.49 7.49 2.95
CA PHE A 27 2.01 7.81 4.27
C PHE A 27 2.97 8.99 4.23
N THR A 28 2.98 9.76 5.31
CA THR A 28 3.91 10.88 5.51
C THR A 28 4.41 10.90 6.94
N SER A 29 5.70 11.18 7.11
CA SER A 29 6.31 11.38 8.43
C SER A 29 5.96 12.73 9.06
N LYS A 30 5.36 13.65 8.28
CA LYS A 30 4.96 14.99 8.74
C LYS A 30 3.76 14.94 9.69
N ASP A 31 2.85 14.02 9.44
CA ASP A 31 1.63 13.84 10.21
C ASP A 31 1.74 12.62 11.13
N LYS A 32 0.95 12.62 12.20
CA LYS A 32 0.89 11.49 13.14
C LYS A 32 -0.27 10.56 12.83
N SER A 33 -0.05 9.28 13.11
CA SER A 33 -1.05 8.23 12.92
C SER A 33 -2.28 8.47 13.80
N VAL A 34 -3.46 8.32 13.20
CA VAL A 34 -4.75 8.30 13.89
C VAL A 34 -5.11 6.91 14.41
N LEU A 35 -4.29 5.90 14.10
CA LEU A 35 -4.53 4.53 14.53
C LEU A 35 -4.50 4.44 16.05
N SER A 36 -5.48 3.76 16.59
CA SER A 36 -5.59 3.52 18.02
C SER A 36 -4.43 2.66 18.53
N LYS A 37 -4.04 2.88 19.80
CA LYS A 37 -3.08 2.02 20.52
C LYS A 37 -3.51 0.54 20.51
N ASP A 38 -4.81 0.31 20.36
CA ASP A 38 -5.43 -0.99 20.22
C ASP A 38 -4.83 -1.82 19.06
N LEU A 39 -4.55 -1.23 17.89
CA LEU A 39 -3.94 -1.97 16.77
C LEU A 39 -2.57 -2.56 17.15
N LYS A 40 -1.71 -1.76 17.79
CA LYS A 40 -0.38 -2.21 18.23
C LYS A 40 -0.52 -3.33 19.25
N SER A 41 -1.43 -3.18 20.21
CA SER A 41 -1.72 -4.21 21.21
C SER A 41 -2.20 -5.51 20.57
N GLN A 42 -3.12 -5.45 19.59
CA GLN A 42 -3.61 -6.64 18.88
C GLN A 42 -2.49 -7.33 18.09
N LEU A 43 -1.63 -6.57 17.40
CA LEU A 43 -0.46 -7.12 16.71
C LEU A 43 0.50 -7.80 17.69
N THR A 44 0.76 -7.20 18.85
CA THR A 44 1.59 -7.79 19.91
C THR A 44 1.00 -9.08 20.46
N ILE A 45 -0.32 -9.12 20.72
CA ILE A 45 -1.00 -10.30 21.24
C ILE A 45 -0.97 -11.45 20.23
N SER A 46 -1.23 -11.16 18.95
CA SER A 46 -1.35 -12.20 17.91
C SER A 46 -0.02 -12.66 17.32
N LEU A 47 0.96 -11.76 17.18
CA LEU A 47 2.23 -12.05 16.48
C LEU A 47 3.44 -12.08 17.41
N GLY A 48 3.31 -11.57 18.64
CA GLY A 48 4.38 -11.48 19.63
C GLY A 48 4.95 -10.08 19.79
N GLU A 49 5.46 -9.78 21.00
CA GLU A 49 5.96 -8.45 21.40
C GLU A 49 7.12 -7.95 20.52
N ASN A 50 8.04 -8.83 20.15
CA ASN A 50 9.21 -8.48 19.35
C ASN A 50 9.00 -8.64 17.83
N PHE A 51 7.80 -9.06 17.39
CA PHE A 51 7.55 -9.44 16.00
C PHE A 51 7.97 -8.36 14.99
N LEU A 52 7.57 -7.10 15.21
CA LEU A 52 7.89 -6.01 14.28
C LEU A 52 9.39 -5.75 14.19
N LYS A 53 10.08 -5.81 15.33
CA LYS A 53 11.54 -5.61 15.41
C LYS A 53 12.27 -6.76 14.70
N ASP A 54 11.85 -7.99 14.96
CA ASP A 54 12.42 -9.18 14.35
C ASP A 54 12.14 -9.20 12.84
N LEU A 55 10.94 -8.79 12.41
CA LEU A 55 10.59 -8.66 11.01
C LEU A 55 11.48 -7.63 10.31
N GLU A 56 11.59 -6.43 10.87
CA GLU A 56 12.43 -5.36 10.31
C GLU A 56 13.88 -5.80 10.18
N GLN A 57 14.45 -6.42 11.23
CA GLN A 57 15.82 -6.90 11.21
C GLN A 57 16.03 -8.00 10.17
N ASN A 58 15.14 -9.00 10.12
CA ASN A 58 15.21 -10.08 9.14
C ASN A 58 15.14 -9.57 7.69
N LEU A 59 14.33 -8.54 7.43
CA LEU A 59 14.22 -7.93 6.10
C LEU A 59 15.48 -7.13 5.76
N LYS A 60 16.05 -6.38 6.70
CA LYS A 60 17.33 -5.69 6.52
C LYS A 60 18.48 -6.66 6.27
N ASP A 61 18.56 -7.76 7.01
CA ASP A 61 19.59 -8.78 6.84
C ASP A 61 19.51 -9.44 5.47
N LYS A 62 18.29 -9.73 4.97
CA LYS A 62 18.07 -10.23 3.61
C LYS A 62 18.55 -9.25 2.53
N MET A 63 18.46 -7.95 2.80
CA MET A 63 18.88 -6.91 1.87
C MET A 63 20.39 -6.65 1.92
N LEU A 64 21.00 -6.69 3.10
CA LEU A 64 22.42 -6.39 3.33
C LEU A 64 23.34 -7.61 3.17
N SER A 65 22.77 -8.82 3.05
CA SER A 65 23.54 -10.04 2.84
C SER A 65 24.45 -9.93 1.60
N PRO A 66 25.72 -10.40 1.66
CA PRO A 66 26.64 -10.40 0.53
C PRO A 66 26.13 -11.24 -0.67
N ASN A 67 25.11 -12.09 -0.46
CA ASN A 67 24.42 -12.88 -1.48
C ASN A 67 23.01 -12.35 -1.79
N ASN A 68 22.77 -11.04 -1.64
CA ASN A 68 21.45 -10.46 -1.87
C ASN A 68 20.98 -10.57 -3.34
N LEU A 69 19.66 -10.47 -3.53
CA LEU A 69 19.01 -10.56 -4.84
C LEU A 69 19.32 -9.37 -5.76
N LEU A 70 19.83 -8.26 -5.21
CA LEU A 70 20.30 -7.11 -5.98
C LEU A 70 21.63 -7.40 -6.70
N VAL A 71 22.53 -8.16 -6.07
CA VAL A 71 23.80 -8.58 -6.64
C VAL A 71 23.58 -9.68 -7.69
N LYS A 72 22.56 -10.53 -7.50
CA LYS A 72 22.18 -11.62 -8.43
C LYS A 72 20.91 -11.29 -9.22
N MET A 73 20.78 -10.07 -9.76
CA MET A 73 19.65 -9.71 -10.64
C MET A 73 19.72 -10.52 -11.94
N GLU A 74 19.31 -11.79 -11.86
CA GLU A 74 19.20 -12.69 -12.98
C GLU A 74 17.73 -12.72 -13.39
N PHE A 75 17.47 -12.37 -14.65
CA PHE A 75 16.20 -12.73 -15.26
C PHE A 75 16.12 -14.25 -15.31
N SER A 76 14.97 -14.81 -14.95
CA SER A 76 14.73 -16.21 -15.29
C SER A 76 14.84 -16.32 -16.82
N PRO A 77 15.75 -17.14 -17.37
CA PRO A 77 15.89 -17.28 -18.81
C PRO A 77 14.53 -17.68 -19.39
N LEU A 78 14.20 -17.15 -20.58
CA LEU A 78 13.03 -17.60 -21.29
C LEU A 78 13.17 -19.11 -21.51
N PRO A 79 12.15 -19.92 -21.16
CA PRO A 79 12.24 -21.35 -21.38
C PRO A 79 12.40 -21.62 -22.88
N GLU A 80 13.38 -22.44 -23.25
CA GLU A 80 13.67 -22.77 -24.67
C GLU A 80 12.47 -23.40 -25.39
N LYS A 81 11.55 -24.02 -24.64
CA LYS A 81 10.29 -24.58 -25.14
C LYS A 81 9.14 -24.26 -24.18
N MET A 82 8.04 -23.73 -24.71
CA MET A 82 6.80 -23.57 -23.95
C MET A 82 6.09 -24.92 -23.83
N HIS A 83 5.99 -25.46 -22.62
CA HIS A 83 5.14 -26.61 -22.32
C HIS A 83 3.88 -26.15 -21.58
N ARG A 84 2.74 -26.79 -21.87
CA ARG A 84 1.43 -26.53 -21.26
C ARG A 84 1.44 -26.71 -19.73
N GLU A 85 2.34 -27.54 -19.23
CA GLU A 85 2.57 -27.83 -17.80
C GLU A 85 3.52 -26.83 -17.12
N ILE A 86 4.25 -26.02 -17.91
CA ILE A 86 5.23 -25.02 -17.45
C ILE A 86 4.61 -23.59 -17.50
N PHE A 87 3.42 -23.46 -18.09
CA PHE A 87 2.71 -22.19 -18.28
C PHE A 87 1.52 -22.06 -17.30
N PRO A 88 1.39 -20.97 -16.51
CA PRO A 88 2.22 -19.78 -16.41
C PRO A 88 2.90 -19.73 -15.03
N PHE A 89 4.04 -20.42 -14.85
CA PHE A 89 4.83 -20.25 -13.62
C PHE A 89 6.18 -19.62 -13.96
N PHE A 90 6.14 -18.42 -14.54
CA PHE A 90 7.27 -17.50 -14.41
C PHE A 90 7.47 -17.30 -12.91
N LYS A 91 8.55 -17.86 -12.35
CA LYS A 91 8.93 -17.55 -10.97
C LYS A 91 9.00 -16.03 -10.89
N PRO A 92 8.30 -15.40 -9.93
CA PRO A 92 8.39 -13.96 -9.77
C PRO A 92 9.86 -13.59 -9.66
N GLY A 93 10.34 -12.79 -10.61
CA GLY A 93 11.75 -12.42 -10.70
C GLY A 93 12.22 -11.74 -9.41
N SER A 94 13.53 -11.62 -9.25
CA SER A 94 14.17 -11.00 -8.08
C SER A 94 13.57 -9.63 -7.71
N TYR A 95 13.01 -8.91 -8.70
CA TYR A 95 12.24 -7.68 -8.52
C TYR A 95 11.13 -7.77 -7.47
N LEU A 96 10.22 -8.73 -7.59
CA LEU A 96 9.06 -8.80 -6.70
C LEU A 96 9.50 -9.03 -5.25
N LYS A 97 10.54 -9.83 -5.04
CA LYS A 97 11.12 -10.07 -3.71
C LYS A 97 11.80 -8.83 -3.15
N ILE A 98 12.60 -8.12 -3.94
CA ILE A 98 13.29 -6.90 -3.48
C ILE A 98 12.27 -5.83 -3.10
N ARG A 99 11.25 -5.65 -3.93
CA ARG A 99 10.18 -4.70 -3.68
C ARG A 99 9.41 -5.03 -2.40
N ASP A 100 9.03 -6.30 -2.23
CA ASP A 100 8.31 -6.76 -1.05
C ASP A 100 9.15 -6.60 0.24
N ILE A 101 10.48 -6.78 0.16
CA ILE A 101 11.41 -6.49 1.26
C ILE A 101 11.41 -5.01 1.60
N LEU A 102 11.54 -4.12 0.61
CA LEU A 102 11.58 -2.68 0.81
C LEU A 102 10.26 -2.14 1.38
N GLU A 103 9.13 -2.58 0.81
CA GLU A 103 7.79 -2.24 1.31
C GLU A 103 7.60 -2.76 2.74
N GLY A 104 8.13 -3.95 3.07
CA GLY A 104 8.05 -4.52 4.41
C GLY A 104 8.87 -3.78 5.46
N ILE A 105 10.07 -3.31 5.09
CA ILE A 105 10.89 -2.44 5.97
C ILE A 105 10.14 -1.14 6.25
N LEU A 106 9.57 -0.53 5.21
CA LEU A 106 8.81 0.70 5.38
C LEU A 106 7.56 0.50 6.23
N PHE A 107 6.84 -0.61 6.05
CA PHE A 107 5.70 -0.96 6.90
C PHE A 107 6.08 -0.97 8.38
N CYS A 108 7.21 -1.59 8.72
CA CYS A 108 7.72 -1.61 10.10
C CYS A 108 8.05 -0.19 10.58
N GLN A 109 8.67 0.64 9.72
CA GLN A 109 9.00 2.02 10.04
C GLN A 109 7.76 2.88 10.29
N ILE A 110 6.72 2.77 9.45
CA ILE A 110 5.46 3.50 9.59
C ILE A 110 4.81 3.20 10.94
N LEU A 111 4.74 1.91 11.33
CA LEU A 111 4.16 1.52 12.61
C LEU A 111 5.01 1.98 13.81
N ARG A 112 6.34 1.91 13.69
CA ARG A 112 7.28 2.31 14.75
C ARG A 112 7.26 3.82 14.99
N GLU A 113 7.28 4.62 13.93
CA GLU A 113 7.38 6.08 13.98
C GLU A 113 6.02 6.79 13.95
N GLU A 114 4.94 6.01 13.81
CA GLU A 114 3.54 6.44 13.81
C GLU A 114 3.25 7.47 12.70
N TRP A 115 3.64 7.15 11.47
CA TRP A 115 3.38 8.03 10.33
C TRP A 115 1.88 8.12 10.03
N GLY A 116 1.41 9.31 9.70
CA GLY A 116 0.03 9.60 9.30
C GLY A 116 -0.22 9.36 7.82
N LEU A 117 -1.48 9.54 7.40
CA LEU A 117 -1.84 9.54 5.98
C LEU A 117 -1.44 10.87 5.31
N ASN A 118 -1.02 10.81 4.07
CA ASN A 118 -0.81 11.98 3.24
C ASN A 118 -2.16 12.65 2.89
N GLN A 119 -2.32 13.92 3.26
CA GLN A 119 -3.55 14.70 3.04
C GLN A 119 -3.93 14.81 1.57
N GLU A 120 -2.95 14.82 0.65
CA GLU A 120 -3.21 14.93 -0.80
C GLU A 120 -3.97 13.72 -1.35
N LEU A 121 -3.89 12.57 -0.67
CA LEU A 121 -4.53 11.33 -1.06
C LEU A 121 -5.77 11.02 -0.24
N LYS A 122 -6.17 11.94 0.64
CA LYS A 122 -7.37 11.85 1.45
C LYS A 122 -8.51 12.63 0.80
N ILE A 123 -9.65 11.98 0.69
CA ILE A 123 -10.90 12.61 0.27
C ILE A 123 -11.80 12.68 1.50
N LEU A 124 -12.03 13.90 1.99
CA LEU A 124 -12.87 14.18 3.15
C LEU A 124 -14.23 14.69 2.67
N ASN A 125 -15.30 13.97 3.02
CA ASN A 125 -16.67 14.44 2.77
C ASN A 125 -17.28 14.99 4.07
N ILE A 126 -16.93 16.23 4.42
CA ILE A 126 -17.35 16.90 5.67
C ILE A 126 -18.85 17.27 5.65
N GLN A 127 -19.52 17.19 4.50
CA GLN A 127 -20.91 17.59 4.34
C GLN A 127 -21.92 16.52 4.79
N GLU A 128 -21.51 15.25 4.86
CA GLU A 128 -22.38 14.13 5.24
C GLU A 128 -21.86 13.48 6.52
N SER A 129 -22.66 13.49 7.59
CA SER A 129 -22.34 12.77 8.83
C SER A 129 -22.67 11.28 8.71
N LEU A 130 -21.82 10.43 9.27
CA LEU A 130 -22.09 8.99 9.37
C LEU A 130 -23.30 8.72 10.26
N SER A 131 -24.25 7.96 9.73
CA SER A 131 -25.35 7.38 10.51
C SER A 131 -24.83 6.33 11.52
N THR A 132 -25.64 6.00 12.52
CA THR A 132 -25.32 4.95 13.51
C THR A 132 -24.98 3.61 12.84
N LYS A 133 -25.77 3.23 11.82
CA LYS A 133 -25.56 1.98 11.09
C LYS A 133 -24.26 1.98 10.28
N GLU A 134 -23.87 3.11 9.69
CA GLU A 134 -22.60 3.22 8.98
C GLU A 134 -21.41 3.17 9.92
N LYS A 135 -21.51 3.76 11.12
CA LYS A 135 -20.49 3.62 12.17
C LYS A 135 -20.31 2.17 12.61
N GLU A 136 -21.41 1.46 12.88
CA GLU A 136 -21.36 0.03 13.21
C GLU A 136 -20.74 -0.81 12.08
N LEU A 137 -21.05 -0.50 10.82
CA LEU A 137 -20.43 -1.17 9.67
C LEU A 137 -18.93 -0.87 9.56
N LEU A 138 -18.51 0.37 9.83
CA LEU A 138 -17.09 0.76 9.83
C LEU A 138 -16.32 0.09 10.97
N GLU A 139 -16.89 0.00 12.17
CA GLU A 139 -16.28 -0.72 13.29
C GLU A 139 -16.13 -2.22 12.97
N ASN A 140 -17.18 -2.85 12.42
CA ASN A 140 -17.07 -4.23 11.96
C ASN A 140 -16.02 -4.40 10.86
N PHE A 141 -15.97 -3.47 9.91
CA PHE A 141 -14.98 -3.50 8.83
C PHE A 141 -13.56 -3.28 9.34
N ARG A 142 -13.35 -2.41 10.34
CA ARG A 142 -12.09 -2.22 11.06
C ARG A 142 -11.59 -3.57 11.61
N GLU A 143 -12.42 -4.29 12.35
CA GLU A 143 -12.05 -5.60 12.90
C GLU A 143 -11.65 -6.61 11.82
N GLN A 144 -12.36 -6.62 10.68
CA GLN A 144 -12.00 -7.49 9.55
C GLN A 144 -10.67 -7.08 8.90
N GLN A 145 -10.40 -5.78 8.77
CA GLN A 145 -9.11 -5.29 8.27
C GLN A 145 -7.96 -5.67 9.21
N ILE A 146 -8.15 -5.58 10.53
CA ILE A 146 -7.11 -5.98 11.51
C ILE A 146 -6.81 -7.49 11.39
N LYS A 147 -7.84 -8.33 11.34
CA LYS A 147 -7.68 -9.78 11.11
C LYS A 147 -6.96 -10.07 9.79
N GLY A 148 -7.34 -9.39 8.72
CA GLY A 148 -6.69 -9.50 7.42
C GLY A 148 -5.22 -9.08 7.45
N LEU A 149 -4.88 -8.03 8.21
CA LEU A 149 -3.49 -7.60 8.41
C LEU A 149 -2.68 -8.67 9.13
N ILE A 150 -3.20 -9.20 10.25
CA ILE A 150 -2.54 -10.25 11.03
C ILE A 150 -2.27 -11.49 10.15
N GLN A 151 -3.27 -11.92 9.37
CA GLN A 151 -3.12 -13.04 8.44
C GLN A 151 -2.04 -12.76 7.40
N THR A 152 -2.08 -11.59 6.75
CA THR A 152 -1.09 -11.18 5.75
C THR A 152 0.34 -11.18 6.31
N LEU A 153 0.52 -10.70 7.54
CA LEU A 153 1.81 -10.67 8.24
C LEU A 153 2.28 -12.05 8.69
N SER A 154 1.36 -12.99 8.89
CA SER A 154 1.65 -14.37 9.29
C SER A 154 2.06 -15.23 8.08
N ASP A 155 1.26 -15.21 7.02
CA ASP A 155 1.48 -16.05 5.83
C ASP A 155 2.68 -15.60 5.02
N LYS A 156 2.87 -14.28 4.90
CA LYS A 156 3.95 -13.64 4.11
C LYS A 156 4.04 -14.17 2.67
N ASP A 157 2.87 -14.39 2.06
CA ASP A 157 2.77 -14.72 0.63
C ASP A 157 3.43 -13.64 -0.24
N PRO A 158 3.92 -13.96 -1.45
CA PRO A 158 4.58 -12.98 -2.31
C PRO A 158 3.75 -11.72 -2.55
N GLY A 159 4.27 -10.55 -2.16
CA GLY A 159 3.55 -9.26 -2.24
C GLY A 159 2.76 -8.92 -0.96
N TRP A 160 3.00 -9.63 0.14
CA TRP A 160 2.36 -9.37 1.44
C TRP A 160 2.61 -7.94 1.93
N ALA A 161 3.77 -7.35 1.67
CA ALA A 161 4.12 -6.05 2.22
C ALA A 161 3.29 -4.92 1.59
N TYR A 162 3.09 -4.97 0.28
CA TYR A 162 2.16 -4.07 -0.40
C TYR A 162 0.74 -4.20 0.18
N SER A 163 0.25 -5.44 0.32
CA SER A 163 -1.08 -5.71 0.88
C SER A 163 -1.22 -5.19 2.31
N ALA A 164 -0.19 -5.39 3.15
CA ALA A 164 -0.15 -4.89 4.52
C ALA A 164 -0.19 -3.35 4.57
N LEU A 165 0.57 -2.67 3.70
CA LEU A 165 0.54 -1.20 3.60
C LEU A 165 -0.83 -0.67 3.16
N VAL A 166 -1.49 -1.34 2.20
CA VAL A 166 -2.84 -0.96 1.75
C VAL A 166 -3.87 -1.17 2.87
N ILE A 167 -3.82 -2.30 3.57
CA ILE A 167 -4.71 -2.55 4.72
C ILE A 167 -4.47 -1.51 5.81
N LEU A 168 -3.21 -1.16 6.08
CA LEU A 168 -2.85 -0.13 7.05
C LEU A 168 -3.43 1.23 6.65
N ALA A 169 -3.30 1.64 5.39
CA ALA A 169 -3.86 2.91 4.92
C ALA A 169 -5.38 2.94 5.05
N ARG A 170 -6.07 1.82 4.76
CA ARG A 170 -7.52 1.68 4.96
C ARG A 170 -7.90 1.82 6.43
N LEU A 171 -7.16 1.18 7.33
CA LEU A 171 -7.38 1.30 8.77
C LEU A 171 -7.29 2.75 9.24
N HIS A 172 -6.32 3.53 8.73
CA HIS A 172 -6.26 4.96 9.02
C HIS A 172 -7.53 5.69 8.60
N THR A 173 -8.03 5.46 7.37
CA THR A 173 -9.25 6.14 6.92
C THR A 173 -10.50 5.71 7.69
N ILE A 174 -10.59 4.45 8.10
CA ILE A 174 -11.70 3.96 8.92
C ILE A 174 -11.67 4.62 10.30
N GLU A 175 -10.50 4.63 10.95
CA GLU A 175 -10.31 5.28 12.26
C GLU A 175 -10.61 6.78 12.18
N GLU A 176 -10.12 7.47 11.15
CA GLU A 176 -10.42 8.89 10.97
C GLU A 176 -11.91 9.12 10.71
N SER A 177 -12.57 8.25 9.95
CA SER A 177 -14.01 8.34 9.70
C SER A 177 -14.82 8.18 10.99
N ILE A 178 -14.45 7.20 11.82
CA ILE A 178 -15.11 6.95 13.11
C ILE A 178 -14.88 8.13 14.07
N GLN A 179 -13.65 8.64 14.16
CA GLN A 179 -13.27 9.75 15.05
C GLN A 179 -13.96 11.07 14.67
N THR A 180 -13.98 11.39 13.38
CA THR A 180 -14.58 12.65 12.88
C THR A 180 -16.09 12.55 12.69
N GLY A 181 -16.64 11.33 12.67
CA GLY A 181 -18.04 11.08 12.37
C GLY A 181 -18.43 11.41 10.93
N SER A 182 -17.46 11.56 10.03
CA SER A 182 -17.66 11.89 8.61
C SER A 182 -16.92 10.89 7.72
N PRO A 183 -17.41 10.55 6.52
CA PRO A 183 -16.71 9.64 5.62
C PRO A 183 -15.35 10.19 5.16
N VAL A 184 -14.29 9.39 5.35
CA VAL A 184 -12.94 9.62 4.83
C VAL A 184 -12.58 8.49 3.88
N PHE A 185 -12.12 8.83 2.68
CA PHE A 185 -11.71 7.87 1.66
C PHE A 185 -10.27 8.09 1.23
N LEU A 186 -9.62 7.02 0.76
CA LEU A 186 -8.36 7.11 0.04
C LEU A 186 -8.64 7.35 -1.44
N SER A 187 -7.96 8.32 -2.06
CA SER A 187 -7.89 8.38 -3.52
C SER A 187 -7.16 7.13 -4.02
N SER A 188 -7.79 6.34 -4.89
CA SER A 188 -7.11 5.19 -5.47
C SER A 188 -6.02 5.64 -6.44
N PHE A 189 -4.86 5.01 -6.38
CA PHE A 189 -3.91 5.08 -7.50
C PHE A 189 -4.45 4.23 -8.65
N PRO A 190 -4.68 4.76 -9.87
CA PRO A 190 -4.78 3.90 -11.04
C PRO A 190 -3.50 3.05 -11.17
N ASP A 191 -3.63 1.83 -11.68
CA ASP A 191 -2.54 0.84 -11.81
C ASP A 191 -1.31 1.34 -12.59
N ASN A 192 -1.45 2.48 -13.28
CA ASN A 192 -0.44 3.17 -14.07
C ASN A 192 -0.22 4.63 -13.66
N SER A 193 -0.45 4.98 -12.38
CA SER A 193 -0.23 6.35 -11.90
C SER A 193 1.18 6.83 -12.29
N PRO A 194 1.29 7.90 -13.10
CA PRO A 194 2.59 8.47 -13.42
C PRO A 194 3.24 8.91 -12.10
N ILE A 195 4.55 8.74 -12.03
CA ILE A 195 5.34 9.31 -10.94
C ILE A 195 5.12 10.83 -11.04
N VAL A 196 4.39 11.39 -10.09
CA VAL A 196 4.14 12.84 -10.05
C VAL A 196 5.45 13.50 -9.63
N TYR A 197 6.11 14.12 -10.60
CA TYR A 197 7.14 15.12 -10.35
C TYR A 197 6.44 16.45 -10.08
N LYS A 198 6.89 17.17 -9.04
CA LYS A 198 6.70 18.62 -8.91
C LYS A 198 7.69 19.31 -9.86
N GLU A 199 7.39 20.38 -10.57
CA GLU A 199 6.30 21.36 -10.44
C GLU A 199 6.18 22.02 -11.82
N ASP A 200 5.01 22.04 -12.46
CA ASP A 200 4.79 22.88 -13.64
C ASP A 200 3.47 23.63 -13.55
N SER A 201 3.55 24.91 -13.87
CA SER A 201 2.49 25.93 -13.75
C SER A 201 1.27 25.68 -14.66
N GLN A 202 1.28 24.61 -15.46
CA GLN A 202 0.18 24.21 -16.35
C GLN A 202 -0.78 23.18 -15.71
N ASP A 203 -0.45 22.59 -14.56
CA ASP A 203 -1.28 21.57 -13.89
C ASP A 203 -2.62 22.12 -13.36
N ALA A 204 -2.77 23.43 -13.26
CA ALA A 204 -4.02 24.08 -12.85
C ALA A 204 -5.20 23.80 -13.81
N GLN A 205 -4.93 23.59 -15.11
CA GLN A 205 -5.97 23.23 -16.08
C GLN A 205 -6.31 21.73 -16.05
N ALA A 206 -5.34 20.87 -15.74
CA ALA A 206 -5.58 19.43 -15.62
C ALA A 206 -6.45 19.09 -14.39
N LEU A 207 -6.28 19.82 -13.29
CA LEU A 207 -7.07 19.65 -12.06
C LEU A 207 -8.57 19.97 -12.23
N GLN A 208 -8.95 20.84 -13.17
CA GLN A 208 -10.37 21.10 -13.45
C GLN A 208 -11.07 19.91 -14.13
N HIS A 209 -10.39 19.21 -15.05
CA HIS A 209 -10.94 18.04 -15.74
C HIS A 209 -11.13 16.81 -14.83
N PHE A 210 -10.28 16.63 -13.81
CA PHE A 210 -10.44 15.52 -12.85
C PHE A 210 -11.69 15.66 -11.96
N SER A 211 -12.21 16.88 -11.76
CA SER A 211 -13.38 17.12 -10.91
C SER A 211 -14.67 16.56 -11.51
N GLU A 212 -14.79 16.54 -12.85
CA GLU A 212 -15.97 16.05 -13.56
C GLU A 212 -16.00 14.50 -13.61
N GLU A 213 -14.85 13.86 -13.84
CA GLU A 213 -14.77 12.40 -13.91
C GLU A 213 -14.97 11.72 -12.55
N THR A 214 -14.49 12.35 -11.47
CA THR A 214 -14.65 11.80 -10.11
C THR A 214 -16.12 11.82 -9.66
N TRP A 215 -16.88 12.85 -10.07
CA TRP A 215 -18.33 12.92 -9.85
C TRP A 215 -19.09 11.81 -10.59
N ALA A 216 -18.67 11.47 -11.81
CA ALA A 216 -19.27 10.40 -12.59
C ALA A 216 -19.08 9.03 -11.92
N ILE A 217 -17.90 8.76 -11.34
CA ILE A 217 -17.59 7.49 -10.67
C ILE A 217 -18.42 7.31 -9.40
N VAL A 218 -18.56 8.36 -8.57
CA VAL A 218 -19.41 8.33 -7.36
C VAL A 218 -20.89 8.12 -7.72
N SER A 219 -21.36 8.74 -8.81
CA SER A 219 -22.74 8.55 -9.31
C SER A 219 -23.02 7.12 -9.82
N LEU A 220 -22.04 6.48 -10.45
CA LEU A 220 -22.14 5.11 -10.97
C LEU A 220 -22.14 4.06 -9.85
N ALA A 221 -21.39 4.28 -8.78
CA ALA A 221 -21.39 3.40 -7.61
C ALA A 221 -22.77 3.37 -6.91
N ARG A 222 -23.46 4.52 -6.82
CA ARG A 222 -24.82 4.61 -6.25
C ARG A 222 -25.90 3.98 -7.14
N LYS A 223 -25.74 3.96 -8.46
CA LYS A 223 -26.69 3.27 -9.37
C LYS A 223 -26.67 1.74 -9.23
N LYS A 224 -25.56 1.17 -8.73
CA LYS A 224 -25.38 -0.29 -8.66
C LYS A 224 -25.90 -0.91 -7.35
N TYR A 225 -26.13 -0.08 -6.34
CA TYR A 225 -26.69 -0.47 -5.04
C TYR A 225 -27.73 0.57 -4.61
N PRO A 226 -28.98 0.49 -5.10
CA PRO A 226 -30.07 1.28 -4.54
C PRO A 226 -30.42 0.76 -3.13
N PRO A 227 -31.05 1.60 -2.27
CA PRO A 227 -31.40 1.25 -0.90
C PRO A 227 -32.31 0.02 -0.78
#